data_AF-A0A699Z6F2-F1
#
_entry.id   AF-A0A699Z6F2-F1
#
_cell.length_a   1.000
_cell.length_b   1.000
_cell.length_c   1.000
_cell.angle_alpha   90.00
_cell.angle_beta   90.00
_cell.angle_gamma   90.00
#
_symmetry.space_group_name_H-M   'P 1'
#
loop_
_entity.id
_entity.type
_entity.pdbx_description
1 polymer ?
#
loop_
_entity_poly.entity_id
_entity_poly.type
_entity_poly.pdbx_seq_one_letter_code
_entity_poly.pdbx_strand_id
1 'polypeptide(L)'
;LVAGMVITVEPGCYFGSALLLPALKDPSKSQFLEEAALLPFMSFGGVRIEDNVLVTATGAESLTHVPRTVGEIEAVMAGGPWPA
;
A
#
# COMPACT_ATOMS: atom_id res chain seq x y z
N LEU A 1 13.70 15.50 5.62
CA LEU A 1 13.39 15.97 4.25
C LEU A 1 13.64 17.48 4.20
N VAL A 2 14.06 18.03 3.07
CA VAL A 2 14.25 19.48 2.90
C VAL A 2 13.29 20.01 1.83
N ALA A 3 12.86 21.27 1.97
CA ALA A 3 11.94 21.90 1.02
C ALA A 3 12.52 21.89 -0.41
N GLY A 4 11.67 21.59 -1.38
CA GLY A 4 12.05 21.44 -2.79
C GLY A 4 12.38 20.00 -3.22
N MET A 5 12.51 19.05 -2.29
CA MET A 5 12.57 17.63 -2.65
C MET A 5 11.24 17.16 -3.24
N VAL A 6 11.29 16.32 -4.27
CA VAL A 6 10.16 15.54 -4.77
C VAL A 6 10.45 14.07 -4.51
N ILE A 7 9.55 13.38 -3.80
CA ILE A 7 9.71 11.99 -3.37
C ILE A 7 8.46 11.18 -3.67
N THR A 8 8.59 9.85 -3.69
CA THR A 8 7.47 8.92 -3.68
C THR A 8 7.04 8.63 -2.24
N VAL A 9 5.73 8.52 -2.03
CA VAL A 9 5.12 7.98 -0.81
C VAL A 9 4.35 6.75 -1.22
N GLU A 10 4.95 5.57 -1.00
CA GLU A 10 4.54 4.33 -1.66
C GLU A 10 4.38 3.11 -0.73
N PRO A 11 3.61 3.21 0.38
CA PRO A 11 3.39 2.05 1.25
C PRO A 11 2.77 0.88 0.47
N GLY A 12 3.24 -0.33 0.78
CA GLY A 12 2.72 -1.56 0.20
C GLY A 12 2.64 -2.70 1.20
N CYS A 13 1.66 -3.59 0.99
CA CYS A 13 1.46 -4.81 1.75
C CYS A 13 1.34 -5.98 0.78
N TYR A 14 2.18 -6.99 0.98
CA TYR A 14 2.32 -8.13 0.06
C TYR A 14 2.34 -9.44 0.83
N PHE A 15 1.69 -10.45 0.26
CA PHE A 15 1.64 -11.80 0.79
C PHE A 15 2.61 -12.71 0.03
N GLY A 16 3.90 -12.37 0.08
CA GLY A 16 4.96 -13.08 -0.64
C GLY A 16 5.39 -14.36 0.06
N SER A 17 5.23 -15.51 -0.60
CA SER A 17 5.59 -16.83 -0.04
C SER A 17 7.08 -16.94 0.36
N ALA A 18 7.97 -16.27 -0.37
CA ALA A 18 9.41 -16.25 -0.08
C ALA A 18 9.75 -15.67 1.30
N LEU A 19 8.91 -14.78 1.85
CA LEU A 19 9.11 -14.18 3.18
C LEU A 19 8.21 -14.82 4.23
N LEU A 20 6.96 -15.15 3.87
CA LEU A 20 5.98 -15.69 4.81
C LEU A 20 6.29 -17.14 5.21
N LEU A 21 6.72 -18.00 4.29
CA LEU A 21 7.01 -19.41 4.62
C LEU A 21 8.20 -19.57 5.58
N PRO A 22 9.31 -18.81 5.45
CA PRO A 22 10.34 -18.79 6.49
C PRO A 22 9.85 -18.20 7.82
N ALA A 23 9.03 -17.16 7.78
CA ALA A 23 8.52 -16.51 9.00
C ALA A 23 7.61 -17.42 9.82
N LEU A 24 6.76 -18.23 9.17
CA LEU A 24 5.91 -19.22 9.84
C LEU A 24 6.72 -20.32 10.56
N LYS A 25 7.96 -20.58 10.11
CA LYS A 25 8.86 -21.57 10.71
C LYS A 25 9.76 -21.01 11.81
N ASP A 26 9.86 -19.69 11.94
CA ASP A 26 10.70 -19.01 12.92
C ASP A 26 9.87 -18.69 14.18
N PRO A 27 10.11 -19.32 15.35
CA PRO A 27 9.34 -19.10 16.56
C PRO A 27 9.29 -17.63 17.03
N SER A 28 10.33 -16.84 16.72
CA SER A 28 10.35 -15.42 17.07
C SER A 28 9.34 -14.60 16.26
N LYS A 29 8.93 -15.08 15.08
CA LYS A 29 8.01 -14.41 14.16
C LYS A 29 6.64 -15.09 14.12
N SER A 30 6.60 -16.41 14.09
CA SER A 30 5.37 -17.21 13.93
C SER A 30 4.37 -17.01 15.07
N GLN A 31 4.82 -16.63 16.26
CA GLN A 31 3.96 -16.22 17.37
C GLN A 31 3.02 -15.04 17.05
N PHE A 32 3.30 -14.29 15.98
CA PHE A 32 2.47 -13.17 15.50
C PHE A 32 1.67 -13.51 14.23
N LEU A 33 1.75 -14.74 13.73
CA LEU A 33 1.19 -15.14 12.44
C LEU A 33 0.13 -16.24 12.62
N GLU A 34 -1.13 -15.89 12.40
CA GLU A 34 -2.23 -16.85 12.35
C GLU A 34 -2.25 -17.57 11.00
N GLU A 35 -1.59 -18.73 10.91
CA GLU A 35 -1.39 -19.46 9.65
C GLU A 35 -2.71 -19.72 8.90
N ALA A 36 -3.76 -20.14 9.61
CA ALA A 36 -5.06 -20.39 9.00
C ALA A 36 -5.69 -19.14 8.36
N ALA A 37 -5.46 -17.96 8.94
CA ALA A 37 -5.93 -16.69 8.39
C ALA A 37 -5.04 -16.19 7.23
N LEU A 38 -3.76 -16.59 7.22
CA LEU A 38 -2.78 -16.19 6.21
C LEU A 38 -2.90 -17.01 4.91
N LEU A 39 -3.14 -18.32 5.02
CA LEU A 39 -3.16 -19.25 3.88
C LEU A 39 -4.05 -18.79 2.70
N PRO A 40 -5.27 -18.23 2.92
CA PRO A 40 -6.10 -17.72 1.84
C PRO A 40 -5.46 -16.58 1.02
N PHE A 41 -4.51 -15.84 1.59
CA PHE A 41 -3.87 -14.69 0.93
C PHE A 41 -2.59 -15.06 0.17
N MET A 42 -2.14 -16.32 0.19
CA MET A 42 -0.86 -16.73 -0.42
C MET A 42 -0.81 -16.53 -1.95
N SER A 43 -1.97 -16.42 -2.61
CA SER A 43 -2.10 -16.08 -4.03
C SER A 43 -2.64 -14.68 -4.29
N PHE A 44 -2.84 -13.86 -3.25
CA PHE A 44 -3.39 -12.50 -3.38
C PHE A 44 -2.42 -11.55 -4.10
N GLY A 45 -1.11 -11.78 -3.94
CA GLY A 45 -0.08 -10.85 -4.41
C GLY A 45 0.12 -9.73 -3.39
N GLY A 46 -0.40 -8.54 -3.67
CA GLY A 46 -0.29 -7.40 -2.78
C GLY A 46 -0.76 -6.10 -3.40
N VAL A 47 -0.79 -5.05 -2.60
CA VAL A 47 -1.21 -3.71 -2.99
C VAL A 47 -0.11 -2.72 -2.64
N ARG A 48 0.07 -1.72 -3.51
CA ARG A 48 0.88 -0.52 -3.26
C ARG A 48 0.07 0.69 -3.69
N ILE A 49 0.11 1.74 -2.88
CA ILE A 49 -0.51 3.03 -3.18
C ILE A 49 0.62 4.05 -3.18
N GLU A 50 0.86 4.68 -4.32
CA GLU A 50 2.02 5.56 -4.54
C GLU A 50 1.58 6.97 -4.94
N ASP A 51 2.11 7.96 -4.23
CA ASP A 51 1.99 9.39 -4.52
C ASP A 51 3.36 10.00 -4.83
N ASN A 52 3.40 10.96 -5.75
CA ASN A 52 4.51 11.91 -5.90
C ASN A 52 4.23 13.12 -5.01
N VAL A 53 5.17 13.48 -4.15
CA VAL A 53 4.98 14.50 -3.12
C VAL A 53 6.11 15.53 -3.14
N LEU A 54 5.76 16.80 -3.25
CA LEU A 54 6.66 17.93 -3.05
C LEU A 54 6.78 18.25 -1.56
N VAL A 55 7.98 18.24 -1.01
CA VAL A 55 8.26 18.72 0.34
C VAL A 55 8.30 20.24 0.32
N THR A 56 7.46 20.89 1.13
CA THR A 56 7.42 22.36 1.27
C THR A 56 8.12 22.78 2.56
N ALA A 57 8.27 24.09 2.78
CA ALA A 57 8.90 24.60 4.01
C ALA A 57 8.11 24.24 5.29
N THR A 58 6.80 23.98 5.17
CA THR A 58 5.89 23.78 6.31
C THR A 58 5.15 22.44 6.25
N GLY A 59 5.48 21.57 5.31
CA GLY A 59 4.78 20.29 5.12
C GLY A 59 5.05 19.67 3.77
N ALA A 60 3.99 19.27 3.09
CA ALA A 60 4.05 18.58 1.82
C ALA A 60 2.80 18.86 0.96
N GLU A 61 2.96 18.79 -0.35
CA GLU A 61 1.90 18.87 -1.35
C GLU A 61 1.92 17.61 -2.21
N SER A 62 0.79 16.91 -2.32
CA SER A 62 0.68 15.79 -3.25
C SER A 62 0.52 16.32 -4.67
N LEU A 63 1.36 15.82 -5.57
CA LEU A 63 1.30 16.09 -7.02
C LEU A 63 0.49 15.01 -7.76
N THR A 64 -0.06 14.04 -7.04
CA THR A 64 -0.79 12.90 -7.61
C THR A 64 -2.28 13.05 -7.35
N HIS A 65 -3.07 12.97 -8.42
CA HIS A 65 -4.53 13.10 -8.38
C HIS A 65 -5.18 11.88 -9.01
N VAL A 66 -5.62 10.95 -8.15
CA VAL A 66 -6.26 9.69 -8.53
C VAL A 66 -7.30 9.27 -7.48
N PRO A 67 -8.28 8.41 -7.80
CA PRO A 67 -9.14 7.75 -6.81
C PRO A 67 -8.31 7.02 -5.75
N ARG A 68 -8.65 7.18 -4.47
CA ARG A 68 -7.90 6.57 -3.36
C ARG A 68 -8.76 5.70 -2.46
N THR A 69 -9.96 6.17 -2.12
CA THR A 69 -10.87 5.38 -1.29
C THR A 69 -11.46 4.23 -2.09
N VAL A 70 -11.89 3.18 -1.41
CA VAL A 70 -12.57 2.03 -2.05
C VAL A 70 -13.75 2.51 -2.90
N GLY A 71 -14.58 3.41 -2.35
CA GLY A 71 -15.76 3.93 -3.06
C GLY A 71 -15.42 4.76 -4.30
N GLU A 72 -14.38 5.60 -4.27
CA GLU A 72 -13.94 6.35 -5.45
C GLU A 72 -13.43 5.42 -6.55
N ILE A 73 -12.64 4.41 -6.18
CA ILE A 73 -12.08 3.43 -7.13
C ILE A 73 -13.23 2.65 -7.79
N GLU A 74 -14.13 2.09 -6.98
CA GLU A 74 -15.30 1.34 -7.49
C GLU A 74 -16.18 2.20 -8.39
N ALA A 75 -16.45 3.46 -8.00
CA ALA A 75 -17.25 4.38 -8.79
C ALA A 75 -16.61 4.69 -10.15
N VAL A 76 -15.32 5.02 -10.18
CA VAL A 76 -14.61 5.30 -11.44
C VAL A 76 -14.55 4.05 -12.33
N MET A 77 -14.29 2.87 -11.76
CA MET A 77 -14.29 1.62 -12.50
C MET A 77 -15.67 1.27 -13.09
N ALA A 78 -16.75 1.71 -12.44
CA ALA A 78 -18.13 1.57 -12.93
C ALA A 78 -18.54 2.65 -13.96
N GLY A 79 -17.63 3.53 -14.38
CA GLY A 79 -17.89 4.62 -15.33
C GLY A 79 -18.39 5.93 -14.69
N GLY A 80 -18.28 6.05 -13.37
CA GLY A 80 -18.52 7.29 -12.64
C GLY A 80 -17.45 8.37 -12.88
N PRO A 81 -17.68 9.60 -12.40
CA PRO A 81 -16.75 10.70 -12.60
C PRO A 81 -15.47 10.51 -11.80
N TRP A 82 -14.37 11.09 -12.29
CA TRP A 82 -13.13 11.21 -11.53
C TRP A 82 -13.34 12.11 -10.30
N PRO A 83 -12.88 11.71 -9.10
CA PRO A 83 -13.04 12.53 -7.89
C PRO A 83 -12.30 13.86 -8.03
N ALA A 84 -12.86 14.90 -7.41
CA ALA A 84 -12.31 16.26 -7.43
C ALA A 84 -11.05 16.37 -6.58
#